data_AF-A0A7J2UTG4-F1
#
_entry.id   AF-A0A7J2UTG4-F1
#
_cell.length_a   1.000
_cell.length_b   1.000
_cell.length_c   1.000
_cell.angle_alpha   90.00
_cell.angle_beta   90.00
_cell.angle_gamma   90.00
#
_symmetry.space_group_name_H-M   'P 1'
#
loop_
_entity.id
_entity.type
_entity.pdbx_description
1 polymer ?
#
loop_
_entity_poly.entity_id
_entity_poly.type
_entity_poly.pdbx_seq_one_letter_code
_entity_poly.pdbx_strand_id
1 'polypeptide(L)'
;MRITVFGGANEIGGNQILLETEKARVLLDFGRRMGETGKLFEEFIILRNRSILLDMLKLELVPKIDGLYPAHLLDITSIVDGDNVLLDKCHFHNAPDYWTNTEVKPYGGDCKVDAVFVSHAHFDHIGGLNELDYPFYLHPDDARFLENG
;
A
#
# COMPACT_ATOMS: atom_id res chain seq x y z
N MET A 1 19.60 -13.39 6.90
CA MET A 1 18.41 -13.44 6.04
C MET A 1 17.18 -13.55 6.93
N ARG A 2 16.14 -12.77 6.67
CA ARG A 2 14.86 -12.75 7.39
C ARG A 2 13.72 -12.88 6.38
N ILE A 3 12.68 -13.62 6.75
CA ILE A 3 11.45 -13.78 5.98
C ILE A 3 10.30 -13.32 6.88
N THR A 4 9.50 -12.37 6.40
CA THR A 4 8.33 -11.86 7.10
C THR A 4 7.12 -12.06 6.21
N VAL A 5 6.11 -12.78 6.70
CA VAL A 5 4.88 -13.06 5.95
C VAL A 5 3.79 -12.13 6.46
N PHE A 6 3.38 -11.19 5.61
CA PHE A 6 2.34 -10.19 5.92
C PHE A 6 0.95 -10.65 5.48
N GLY A 7 0.87 -11.49 4.44
CA GLY A 7 -0.37 -12.05 3.93
C GLY A 7 -0.15 -13.32 3.12
N GLY A 8 -1.21 -14.12 2.95
CA GLY A 8 -1.17 -15.46 2.34
C GLY A 8 -0.89 -16.60 3.32
N ALA A 9 -0.70 -16.31 4.60
CA ALA A 9 -0.58 -17.33 5.65
C ALA A 9 -1.93 -17.55 6.35
N ASN A 10 -2.36 -18.81 6.42
CA ASN A 10 -3.66 -19.23 7.00
C ASN A 10 -4.88 -18.57 6.35
N GLU A 11 -4.77 -18.14 5.09
CA GLU A 11 -5.84 -17.55 4.30
C GLU A 11 -5.67 -17.90 2.82
N ILE A 12 -6.69 -17.60 2.01
CA ILE A 12 -6.61 -17.72 0.55
C ILE A 12 -6.40 -16.32 -0.03
N GLY A 13 -5.27 -16.15 -0.71
CA GLY A 13 -4.91 -14.91 -1.39
C GLY A 13 -4.33 -13.83 -0.48
N GLY A 14 -4.05 -12.65 -1.06
CA GLY A 14 -3.43 -11.54 -0.33
C GLY A 14 -1.94 -11.74 -0.07
N ASN A 15 -1.25 -12.41 -1.00
CA ASN A 15 0.14 -12.80 -0.84
C ASN A 15 1.03 -11.57 -0.74
N GLN A 16 1.78 -11.49 0.36
CA GLN A 16 2.67 -10.38 0.69
C GLN A 16 3.81 -10.92 1.57
N ILE A 17 4.98 -11.17 0.97
CA ILE A 17 6.11 -11.78 1.69
C ILE A 17 7.34 -10.90 1.52
N LEU A 18 7.86 -10.37 2.62
CA LEU A 18 9.08 -9.58 2.62
C LEU A 18 10.30 -10.46 2.91
N LEU A 19 11.27 -10.42 2.01
CA LEU A 19 12.57 -11.06 2.15
C LEU A 19 13.64 -10.01 2.40
N GLU A 20 14.35 -10.15 3.51
CA GLU A 20 15.37 -9.19 3.93
C GLU A 20 16.74 -9.87 4.07
N THR A 21 17.74 -9.26 3.45
CA THR A 21 19.15 -9.62 3.55
C THR A 21 19.95 -8.39 4.00
N GLU A 22 21.24 -8.55 4.23
CA GLU A 22 22.12 -7.41 4.54
C GLU A 22 22.23 -6.41 3.38
N LYS A 23 21.91 -6.82 2.15
CA LYS A 23 22.12 -6.02 0.93
C LYS A 23 20.84 -5.55 0.26
N ALA A 24 19.73 -6.21 0.53
CA ALA A 24 18.49 -6.00 -0.19
C ALA A 24 17.27 -6.41 0.62
N ARG A 25 16.15 -5.71 0.39
CA ARG A 25 14.81 -6.00 0.88
C ARG A 25 13.88 -6.10 -0.31
N VAL A 26 13.36 -7.29 -0.59
CA VAL A 26 12.47 -7.52 -1.74
C VAL A 26 11.13 -8.05 -1.26
N LEU A 27 10.07 -7.57 -1.88
CA LEU A 27 8.70 -8.01 -1.61
C LEU A 27 8.27 -8.99 -2.70
N LEU A 28 7.69 -10.11 -2.30
CA LEU A 28 7.07 -11.07 -3.21
C LEU A 28 5.56 -10.92 -3.11
N ASP A 29 4.97 -10.60 -4.26
CA ASP A 29 3.57 -10.22 -4.46
C ASP A 29 3.14 -9.03 -3.60
N PHE A 30 2.05 -8.40 -4.03
CA PHE A 30 1.38 -7.40 -3.22
C PHE A 30 -0.13 -7.50 -3.44
N GLY A 31 -0.64 -8.68 -3.11
CA GLY A 31 -2.02 -9.05 -3.33
C GLY A 31 -2.99 -8.47 -2.31
N ARG A 32 -4.27 -8.40 -2.69
CA ARG A 32 -5.32 -7.94 -1.77
C ARG A 32 -5.96 -9.11 -1.03
N ARG A 33 -6.14 -8.95 0.29
CA ARG A 33 -6.76 -9.97 1.17
C ARG A 33 -8.29 -9.93 0.99
N MET A 34 -8.83 -10.78 0.12
CA MET A 34 -10.25 -10.77 -0.26
C MET A 34 -11.20 -10.95 0.94
N GLY A 35 -10.86 -11.80 1.90
CA GLY A 35 -11.72 -12.06 3.07
C GLY A 35 -11.89 -10.84 3.99
N GLU A 36 -10.81 -10.13 4.28
CA GLU A 36 -10.86 -8.92 5.12
C GLU A 36 -11.42 -7.72 4.34
N THR A 37 -11.05 -7.61 3.06
CA THR A 37 -11.63 -6.62 2.13
C THR A 37 -13.15 -6.81 2.05
N GLY A 38 -13.65 -8.02 1.84
CA GLY A 38 -15.09 -8.31 1.76
C GLY A 38 -15.86 -7.89 3.02
N LYS A 39 -15.38 -8.24 4.21
CA LYS A 39 -16.03 -7.89 5.48
C LYS A 39 -16.19 -6.37 5.69
N LEU A 40 -15.24 -5.58 5.21
CA LEU A 40 -15.24 -4.11 5.37
C LEU A 40 -16.00 -3.39 4.25
N PHE A 41 -16.06 -3.96 3.04
CA PHE A 41 -16.68 -3.31 1.88
C PHE A 41 -18.08 -3.81 1.51
N GLU A 42 -18.52 -4.97 2.01
CA GLU A 42 -19.90 -5.47 1.77
C GLU A 42 -20.96 -4.65 2.52
N GLU A 43 -20.61 -3.97 3.61
CA GLU A 43 -21.56 -3.28 4.48
C GLU A 43 -21.14 -1.83 4.82
N PHE A 44 -21.32 -0.89 3.89
CA PHE A 44 -21.46 0.57 4.17
C PHE A 44 -20.21 1.48 4.20
N ILE A 45 -18.98 1.00 3.97
CA ILE A 45 -17.79 1.89 3.94
C ILE A 45 -17.40 2.30 2.51
N ILE A 46 -17.57 3.58 2.17
CA ILE A 46 -17.03 4.18 0.94
C ILE A 46 -15.60 4.66 1.24
N LEU A 47 -14.61 4.09 0.56
CA LEU A 47 -13.23 4.59 0.63
C LEU A 47 -13.13 5.99 0.01
N ARG A 48 -12.38 6.86 0.68
CA ARG A 48 -12.14 8.22 0.18
C ARG A 48 -11.04 8.18 -0.87
N ASN A 49 -11.29 8.81 -2.02
CA ASN A 49 -10.39 8.76 -3.18
C ASN A 49 -8.98 9.35 -2.89
N ARG A 50 -8.87 10.37 -2.03
CA ARG A 50 -7.59 11.09 -1.77
C ARG A 50 -6.80 10.59 -0.55
N SER A 51 -7.37 9.74 0.30
CA SER A 51 -6.76 9.28 1.57
C SER A 51 -6.80 7.76 1.73
N ILE A 52 -7.01 7.03 0.63
CA ILE A 52 -7.31 5.60 0.63
C ILE A 52 -6.22 4.76 1.31
N LEU A 53 -4.94 5.10 1.09
CA LEU A 53 -3.82 4.40 1.72
C LEU A 53 -3.83 4.57 3.25
N LEU A 54 -4.11 5.79 3.73
CA LEU A 54 -4.16 6.09 5.17
C LEU A 54 -5.27 5.27 5.84
N ASP A 55 -6.45 5.22 5.22
CA ASP A 55 -7.58 4.43 5.70
C ASP A 55 -7.23 2.93 5.67
N MET A 56 -6.58 2.44 4.61
CA MET A 56 -6.16 1.04 4.49
C MET A 56 -5.09 0.64 5.52
N LEU A 57 -4.16 1.53 5.85
CA LEU A 57 -3.17 1.31 6.92
C LEU A 57 -3.82 1.30 8.31
N LYS A 58 -4.78 2.20 8.56
CA LYS A 58 -5.52 2.25 9.83
C LYS A 58 -6.41 1.04 10.04
N LEU A 59 -7.04 0.56 8.98
CA LEU A 59 -7.91 -0.62 8.98
C LEU A 59 -7.13 -1.93 8.83
N GLU A 60 -5.79 -1.87 8.78
CA GLU A 60 -4.91 -3.04 8.61
C GLU A 60 -5.23 -3.87 7.34
N LEU A 61 -5.79 -3.21 6.32
CA LEU A 61 -6.07 -3.78 5.00
C LEU A 61 -4.80 -3.92 4.15
N VAL A 62 -3.78 -3.12 4.46
CA VAL A 62 -2.43 -3.24 3.90
C VAL A 62 -1.40 -3.30 5.03
N PRO A 63 -0.26 -3.97 4.81
CA PRO A 63 0.71 -4.19 5.87
C PRO A 63 1.51 -2.93 6.17
N LYS A 64 1.85 -2.72 7.44
CA LYS A 64 2.71 -1.60 7.86
C LYS A 64 4.18 -1.93 7.57
N ILE A 65 4.64 -1.62 6.36
CA ILE A 65 6.01 -1.90 5.89
C ILE A 65 6.80 -0.60 5.73
N ASP A 66 7.85 -0.46 6.53
CA ASP A 66 8.79 0.65 6.44
C ASP A 66 9.47 0.71 5.06
N GLY A 67 9.42 1.90 4.48
CA GLY A 67 10.04 2.25 3.21
C GLY A 67 9.43 1.54 2.00
N LEU A 68 8.13 1.22 2.06
CA LEU A 68 7.36 0.70 0.93
C LEU A 68 6.48 1.79 0.28
N TYR A 69 5.77 2.58 1.10
CA TYR A 69 4.75 3.51 0.60
C TYR A 69 5.31 4.90 0.31
N PRO A 70 4.85 5.58 -0.75
CA PRO A 70 5.36 6.90 -1.12
C PRO A 70 4.98 7.96 -0.08
N ALA A 71 5.89 8.92 0.16
CA ALA A 71 5.72 9.96 1.18
C ALA A 71 4.44 10.79 0.98
N HIS A 72 4.08 11.13 -0.27
CA HIS A 72 2.91 11.96 -0.57
C HIS A 72 1.56 11.24 -0.28
N LEU A 73 1.54 9.91 -0.20
CA LEU A 73 0.36 9.15 0.23
C LEU A 73 0.32 8.90 1.74
N LEU A 74 1.45 9.05 2.43
CA LEU A 74 1.55 9.01 3.89
C LEU A 74 1.29 10.37 4.54
N ASP A 75 1.52 11.45 3.80
CA ASP A 75 1.20 12.82 4.21
C ASP A 75 0.49 13.57 3.07
N ILE A 76 -0.83 13.58 3.14
CA ILE A 76 -1.67 14.22 2.12
C ILE A 76 -1.81 15.72 2.32
N THR A 77 -1.26 16.30 3.40
CA THR A 77 -1.29 17.77 3.61
C THR A 77 -0.56 18.47 2.47
N SER A 78 0.56 17.88 2.03
CA SER A 78 1.36 18.35 0.89
C SER A 78 0.61 18.39 -0.45
N ILE A 79 -0.42 17.56 -0.63
CA ILE A 79 -1.26 17.53 -1.83
C ILE A 79 -2.31 18.65 -1.78
N VAL A 80 -2.79 19.00 -0.59
CA VAL A 80 -3.86 19.99 -0.40
C VAL A 80 -3.34 21.42 -0.47
N ASP A 81 -2.05 21.66 -0.19
CA ASP A 81 -1.42 22.99 -0.27
C ASP A 81 -1.48 23.64 -1.67
N GLY A 82 -1.68 22.86 -2.73
CA GLY A 82 -1.86 23.37 -4.10
C GLY A 82 -3.24 23.99 -4.37
N ASP A 83 -4.26 23.63 -3.59
CA ASP A 83 -5.64 24.09 -3.71
C ASP A 83 -5.97 25.00 -2.50
N ASN A 84 -5.57 26.29 -2.57
CA ASN A 84 -5.76 27.32 -1.53
C ASN A 84 -7.20 27.46 -0.96
N VAL A 85 -8.20 26.85 -1.58
CA VAL A 85 -9.61 26.85 -1.15
C VAL A 85 -9.90 25.82 -0.05
N LEU A 86 -9.09 24.76 0.07
CA LEU A 86 -9.29 23.68 1.06
C LEU A 86 -8.56 23.97 2.38
N LEU A 87 -7.46 24.72 2.35
CA LEU A 87 -6.64 25.04 3.51
C LEU A 87 -7.42 25.68 4.67
N ASP A 88 -8.36 26.58 4.35
CA ASP A 88 -9.17 27.30 5.33
C ASP A 88 -10.36 26.48 5.87
N LYS A 89 -10.72 25.38 5.19
CA LYS A 89 -11.85 24.50 5.56
C LYS A 89 -11.41 23.20 6.20
N CYS A 90 -10.19 22.75 5.94
CA CYS A 90 -9.64 21.52 6.46
C CYS A 90 -9.00 21.81 7.82
N HIS A 91 -9.64 21.34 8.90
CA HIS A 91 -9.10 21.43 10.25
C HIS A 91 -7.95 20.43 10.47
N PHE A 92 -6.82 20.60 9.76
CA PHE A 92 -5.66 19.68 9.82
C PHE A 92 -5.16 19.44 11.24
N HIS A 93 -5.28 20.45 12.09
CA HIS A 93 -4.76 20.45 13.44
C HIS A 93 -5.67 19.71 14.43
N ASN A 94 -6.95 19.48 14.08
CA ASN A 94 -7.93 18.85 14.97
C ASN A 94 -7.91 17.31 14.89
N ALA A 95 -7.34 16.75 13.82
CA ALA A 95 -7.23 15.32 13.60
C ALA A 95 -5.96 15.02 12.77
N PRO A 96 -4.76 15.17 13.35
CA PRO A 96 -3.51 15.00 12.60
C PRO A 96 -3.35 13.60 12.00
N ASP A 97 -3.89 12.59 12.69
CA ASP A 97 -3.93 11.20 12.22
C ASP A 97 -4.82 11.02 10.98
N TYR A 98 -5.76 11.93 10.72
CA TYR A 98 -6.59 11.91 9.52
C TYR A 98 -5.80 12.27 8.26
N TRP A 99 -4.77 13.12 8.39
CA TRP A 99 -4.05 13.68 7.25
C TRP A 99 -2.66 13.09 7.06
N THR A 100 -2.12 12.46 8.11
CA THR A 100 -0.77 11.92 8.14
C THR A 100 -0.73 10.55 8.79
N ASN A 101 0.12 9.66 8.29
CA ASN A 101 0.50 8.42 8.96
C ASN A 101 1.98 8.47 9.33
N THR A 102 2.27 8.27 10.61
CA THR A 102 3.63 8.24 11.18
C THR A 102 4.04 6.85 11.67
N GLU A 103 3.18 5.85 11.46
CA GLU A 103 3.42 4.47 11.89
C GLU A 103 4.37 3.73 10.95
N VAL A 104 4.49 4.17 9.71
CA VAL A 104 5.42 3.64 8.71
C VAL A 104 6.34 4.73 8.17
N LYS A 105 7.60 4.37 7.92
CA LYS A 105 8.54 5.25 7.24
C LYS A 105 8.22 5.33 5.76
N PRO A 106 8.29 6.53 5.14
CA PRO A 106 8.08 6.68 3.71
C PRO A 106 9.15 5.95 2.91
N TYR A 107 8.79 5.61 1.68
CA TYR A 107 9.68 5.06 0.67
C TYR A 107 10.92 5.93 0.51
N GLY A 108 12.09 5.29 0.55
CA GLY A 108 13.40 5.93 0.48
C GLY A 108 14.25 5.73 1.75
N GLY A 109 15.44 6.33 1.75
CA GLY A 109 16.39 6.23 2.86
C GLY A 109 16.96 4.82 3.07
N ASP A 110 17.34 4.53 4.32
CA ASP A 110 18.07 3.32 4.72
C ASP A 110 17.18 2.06 4.83
N CYS A 111 15.87 2.23 4.82
CA CYS A 111 14.90 1.15 4.96
C CYS A 111 13.98 1.03 3.75
N LYS A 112 14.46 1.36 2.55
CA LYS A 112 13.66 1.19 1.33
C LYS A 112 13.41 -0.30 1.02
N VAL A 113 12.30 -0.59 0.36
CA VAL A 113 12.11 -1.86 -0.37
C VAL A 113 12.74 -1.69 -1.76
N ASP A 114 13.58 -2.64 -2.18
CA ASP A 114 14.44 -2.57 -3.38
C ASP A 114 13.80 -3.18 -4.63
N ALA A 115 12.77 -4.00 -4.47
CA ALA A 115 12.01 -4.57 -5.58
C ALA A 115 10.69 -5.15 -5.06
N VAL A 116 9.66 -5.10 -5.90
CA VAL A 116 8.49 -5.96 -5.78
C VAL A 116 8.51 -6.95 -6.94
N PHE A 117 8.54 -8.24 -6.66
CA PHE A 117 8.42 -9.30 -7.66
C PHE A 117 7.02 -9.87 -7.59
N VAL A 118 6.34 -9.88 -8.72
CA VAL A 118 4.99 -10.43 -8.83
C VAL A 118 5.09 -11.78 -9.51
N SER A 119 4.51 -12.80 -8.89
CA SER A 119 4.52 -14.17 -9.38
C SER A 119 3.66 -14.35 -10.63
N HIS A 120 2.46 -13.78 -10.64
CA HIS A 120 1.51 -13.75 -11.77
C HIS A 120 0.38 -12.73 -11.54
N ALA A 121 -0.41 -12.41 -12.57
CA ALA A 121 -1.41 -11.35 -12.54
C ALA A 121 -2.83 -11.80 -12.10
N HIS A 122 -2.94 -12.44 -10.95
CA HIS A 122 -4.24 -12.60 -10.27
C HIS A 122 -4.41 -11.57 -9.16
N PHE A 123 -5.66 -11.17 -8.88
CA PHE A 123 -5.99 -10.09 -7.94
C PHE A 123 -5.39 -10.29 -6.53
N ASP A 124 -5.26 -11.53 -6.11
CA ASP A 124 -4.66 -11.92 -4.84
C ASP A 124 -3.12 -11.90 -4.82
N HIS A 125 -2.49 -11.44 -5.91
CA HIS A 125 -1.06 -11.19 -6.05
C HIS A 125 -0.74 -9.75 -6.49
N ILE A 126 -1.65 -9.09 -7.24
CA ILE A 126 -1.43 -7.72 -7.76
C ILE A 126 -2.39 -6.66 -7.22
N GLY A 127 -3.44 -7.06 -6.49
CA GLY A 127 -4.57 -6.17 -6.16
C GLY A 127 -4.25 -5.02 -5.21
N GLY A 128 -3.04 -4.95 -4.65
CA GLY A 128 -2.53 -3.84 -3.85
C GLY A 128 -1.45 -3.00 -4.54
N LEU A 129 -1.11 -3.28 -5.81
CA LEU A 129 0.00 -2.57 -6.48
C LEU A 129 -0.31 -1.08 -6.74
N ASN A 130 -1.58 -0.68 -6.81
CA ASN A 130 -1.98 0.71 -7.04
C ASN A 130 -1.62 1.62 -5.85
N GLU A 131 -1.44 1.04 -4.67
CA GLU A 131 -1.03 1.70 -3.45
C GLU A 131 0.50 1.94 -3.40
N LEU A 132 1.24 1.41 -4.38
CA LEU A 132 2.69 1.54 -4.51
C LEU A 132 3.04 2.50 -5.65
N ASP A 133 4.01 3.38 -5.41
CA ASP A 133 4.66 4.20 -6.44
C ASP A 133 6.08 3.65 -6.68
N TYR A 134 6.14 2.35 -7.06
CA TYR A 134 7.36 1.56 -7.06
C TYR A 134 7.50 0.68 -8.31
N PRO A 135 8.70 0.55 -8.91
CA PRO A 135 8.91 -0.37 -10.03
C PRO A 135 8.78 -1.84 -9.59
N PHE A 136 7.74 -2.52 -10.04
CA PHE A 136 7.58 -3.96 -9.85
C PHE A 136 8.02 -4.75 -11.08
N TYR A 137 8.43 -6.00 -10.86
CA TYR A 137 8.86 -6.94 -11.89
C TYR A 137 7.81 -8.04 -12.03
N LEU A 138 7.31 -8.23 -13.25
CA LEU A 138 6.32 -9.25 -13.59
C LEU A 138 6.70 -9.88 -14.93
N HIS A 139 6.30 -11.14 -15.16
CA HIS A 139 6.50 -11.79 -16.44
C HIS A 139 5.77 -11.03 -17.57
N PRO A 140 6.35 -10.85 -18.76
CA PRO A 140 5.73 -10.08 -19.85
C PRO A 140 4.35 -10.59 -20.27
N ASP A 141 4.13 -11.91 -20.22
CA ASP A 141 2.83 -12.49 -20.53
C ASP A 141 1.73 -12.04 -19.57
N ASP A 142 2.07 -11.72 -18.33
CA ASP A 142 1.11 -11.28 -17.33
C ASP A 142 0.91 -9.76 -17.34
N ALA A 143 1.86 -8.99 -17.89
CA ALA A 143 1.77 -7.53 -17.99
C ALA A 143 0.51 -7.08 -18.77
N ARG A 144 0.04 -7.87 -19.74
CA ARG A 144 -1.18 -7.60 -20.52
C ARG A 144 -2.45 -7.46 -19.67
N PHE A 145 -2.47 -8.02 -18.47
CA PHE A 145 -3.60 -7.94 -17.56
C PHE A 145 -3.63 -6.65 -16.73
N LEU A 146 -2.52 -5.91 -16.69
CA LEU A 146 -2.42 -4.62 -15.99
C LEU A 146 -2.89 -3.45 -16.86
N GLU A 147 -2.73 -3.55 -18.19
CA GLU A 147 -3.07 -2.47 -19.13
C GLU A 147 -4.56 -2.38 -19.48
N ASN A 148 -5.35 -3.40 -19.12
CA ASN A 148 -6.77 -3.52 -19.48
C ASN A 148 -7.73 -3.46 -18.26
N GLY A 149 -7.21 -3.08 -17.09
CA GLY A 149 -7.95 -2.98 -15.82
C GLY A 149 -8.51 -1.59 -15.54
#